data_AF-A0A849QRJ0-F1
#
_entry.id   AF-A0A849QRJ0-F1
#
_cell.length_a   1.000
_cell.length_b   1.000
_cell.length_c   1.000
_cell.angle_alpha   90.00
_cell.angle_beta   90.00
_cell.angle_gamma   90.00
#
_symmetry.space_group_name_H-M   'P 1'
#
loop_
_entity.id
_entity.type
_entity.pdbx_description
1 polymer ?
#
loop_
_entity_poly.entity_id
_entity_poly.type
_entity_poly.pdbx_seq_one_letter_code
_entity_poly.pdbx_strand_id
1 'polypeptide(L)'
;EVEELRYAGFGKTIVFTDMHIWHSEKIAKTYNQKYLVEDDFKLLNDVLLVPVGPINHHKDFNIRAHIFLCIIGMIFYRYLAWKCKYLGLSIRRLVEELEGIRVALVQGKLGGKVDLVVEEMDAKQARLFSLLDLGEFMGK
;
A
#
# COMPACT_ATOMS: atom_id res chain seq x y z
N GLU A 1 18.25 -39.07 -20.37
CA GLU A 1 19.05 -37.89 -20.78
C GLU A 1 18.18 -36.65 -20.99
N VAL A 2 17.23 -36.64 -21.94
CA VAL A 2 16.35 -35.47 -22.20
C VAL A 2 15.48 -35.08 -20.98
N GLU A 3 14.93 -36.05 -20.26
CA GLU A 3 14.17 -35.79 -19.03
C GLU A 3 15.03 -35.19 -17.91
N GLU A 4 16.27 -35.67 -17.75
CA GLU A 4 17.16 -35.13 -16.71
C GLU A 4 17.57 -33.68 -17.00
N LEU A 5 17.86 -33.35 -18.26
CA LEU A 5 18.12 -31.98 -18.69
C LEU A 5 16.89 -31.08 -18.44
N ARG A 6 15.68 -31.61 -18.67
CA ARG A 6 14.43 -30.93 -18.40
C ARG A 6 14.25 -30.68 -16.89
N TYR A 7 14.46 -31.69 -16.04
CA TYR A 7 14.41 -31.56 -14.58
C TYR A 7 15.46 -30.58 -14.04
N ALA A 8 16.67 -30.61 -14.57
CA ALA A 8 17.72 -29.67 -14.22
C ALA A 8 17.39 -28.22 -14.61
N GLY A 9 16.51 -28.00 -15.59
CA GLY A 9 16.06 -26.67 -16.04
C GLY A 9 14.87 -26.10 -15.25
N PHE A 10 14.14 -26.92 -14.50
CA PHE A 10 12.95 -26.45 -13.78
C PHE A 10 13.29 -25.42 -12.71
N GLY A 11 12.45 -24.37 -12.61
CA GLY A 11 12.62 -23.29 -11.64
C GLY A 11 13.75 -22.30 -11.94
N LYS A 12 14.48 -22.46 -13.05
CA LYS A 12 15.49 -21.48 -13.50
C LYS A 12 14.83 -20.46 -14.43
N THR A 13 15.06 -19.18 -14.16
CA THR A 13 14.65 -18.08 -15.04
C THR A 13 15.87 -17.56 -15.81
N ILE A 14 15.78 -17.56 -17.13
CA ILE A 14 16.83 -16.99 -17.99
C ILE A 14 16.58 -15.48 -18.09
N VAL A 15 17.60 -14.69 -17.76
CA VAL A 15 17.56 -13.22 -17.82
C VAL A 15 18.49 -12.75 -18.92
N PHE A 16 17.93 -12.12 -19.95
CA PHE A 16 18.71 -11.43 -20.99
C PHE A 16 18.84 -9.95 -20.61
N THR A 17 20.05 -9.40 -20.67
CA THR A 17 20.32 -8.01 -20.33
C THR A 17 21.55 -7.48 -21.08
N ASP A 18 21.52 -6.18 -21.38
CA ASP A 18 22.61 -5.36 -21.91
C ASP A 18 23.56 -4.83 -20.81
N MET A 19 23.30 -5.16 -19.54
CA MET A 19 24.07 -4.72 -18.38
C MET A 19 25.38 -5.51 -18.20
N HIS A 20 26.25 -5.50 -19.21
CA HIS A 20 27.47 -6.31 -19.28
C HIS A 20 28.47 -6.04 -18.14
N ILE A 21 28.42 -4.86 -17.51
CA ILE A 21 29.34 -4.43 -16.45
C ILE A 21 28.87 -4.93 -15.06
N TRP A 22 27.60 -5.32 -14.92
CA TRP A 22 27.04 -5.71 -13.63
C TRP A 22 27.38 -7.14 -13.27
N HIS A 23 27.67 -7.37 -11.98
CA HIS A 23 27.83 -8.72 -11.46
C HIS A 23 26.51 -9.52 -11.61
N SER A 24 26.60 -10.80 -11.98
CA SER A 24 25.42 -11.65 -12.22
C SER A 24 24.48 -11.72 -11.02
N GLU A 25 25.02 -11.70 -9.79
CA GLU A 25 24.21 -11.65 -8.56
C GLU A 25 23.36 -10.38 -8.48
N LYS A 26 23.92 -9.22 -8.86
CA LYS A 26 23.20 -7.95 -8.88
C LYS A 26 22.10 -7.98 -9.93
N ILE A 27 22.38 -8.50 -11.13
CA ILE A 27 21.39 -8.68 -12.20
C ILE A 27 20.23 -9.55 -11.70
N ALA A 28 20.53 -10.71 -11.10
CA ALA A 28 19.52 -11.61 -10.56
C ALA A 28 18.67 -10.95 -9.46
N LYS A 29 19.30 -10.25 -8.51
CA LYS A 29 18.59 -9.51 -7.45
C LYS A 29 17.66 -8.44 -8.02
N THR A 30 18.14 -7.61 -8.94
CA THR A 30 17.34 -6.56 -9.57
C THR A 30 16.21 -7.12 -10.42
N TYR A 31 16.45 -8.19 -11.19
CA TYR A 31 15.39 -8.86 -11.93
C TYR A 31 14.30 -9.40 -11.01
N ASN A 32 14.70 -10.02 -9.88
CA ASN A 32 13.75 -10.54 -8.92
C ASN A 32 12.96 -9.43 -8.21
N GLN A 33 13.49 -8.21 -8.08
CA GLN A 33 12.77 -7.05 -7.51
C GLN A 33 11.58 -6.59 -8.37
N LYS A 34 11.35 -7.16 -9.56
CA LYS A 34 10.15 -6.90 -10.37
C LYS A 34 8.84 -7.15 -9.61
N TYR A 35 8.87 -8.03 -8.60
CA TYR A 35 7.70 -8.30 -7.75
C TYR A 35 7.14 -7.03 -7.08
N LEU A 36 7.98 -6.01 -6.85
CA LEU A 36 7.55 -4.72 -6.29
C LEU A 36 6.55 -4.01 -7.22
N VAL A 37 6.79 -4.09 -8.53
CA VAL A 37 5.88 -3.53 -9.55
C VAL A 37 4.63 -4.40 -9.67
N GLU A 38 4.77 -5.73 -9.59
CA GLU A 38 3.61 -6.64 -9.57
C GLU A 38 2.71 -6.39 -8.34
N ASP A 39 3.30 -6.03 -7.20
CA ASP A 39 2.57 -5.63 -5.99
C ASP A 39 1.78 -4.33 -6.20
N ASP A 40 2.35 -3.34 -6.91
CA ASP A 40 1.60 -2.14 -7.35
C ASP A 40 0.42 -2.48 -8.27
N PHE A 41 0.61 -3.39 -9.23
CA PHE A 41 -0.49 -3.83 -10.09
C PHE A 41 -1.61 -4.51 -9.31
N LYS A 42 -1.30 -5.24 -8.23
CA LYS A 42 -2.34 -5.80 -7.34
C LYS A 42 -3.11 -4.69 -6.65
N LEU A 43 -2.44 -3.62 -6.23
CA LEU A 43 -3.08 -2.46 -5.61
C LEU A 43 -3.99 -1.70 -6.58
N LEU A 44 -3.58 -1.50 -7.85
CA LEU A 44 -4.43 -0.87 -8.89
C LEU A 44 -5.69 -1.66 -9.24
N ASN A 45 -5.67 -2.97 -8.98
CA ASN A 45 -6.82 -3.85 -9.19
C ASN A 45 -7.64 -4.03 -7.90
N ASP A 46 -7.22 -3.39 -6.80
CA ASP A 46 -7.93 -3.46 -5.53
C ASP A 46 -9.13 -2.51 -5.55
N VAL A 47 -10.33 -3.09 -5.47
CA VAL A 47 -11.60 -2.36 -5.57
C VAL A 47 -11.80 -1.39 -4.40
N LEU A 48 -11.13 -1.61 -3.26
CA LEU A 48 -11.28 -0.78 -2.07
C LEU A 48 -10.20 0.30 -1.98
N LEU A 49 -8.96 -0.04 -2.33
CA LEU A 49 -7.84 0.88 -2.12
C LEU A 49 -7.58 1.80 -3.31
N VAL A 50 -7.35 1.23 -4.50
CA VAL A 50 -7.04 2.00 -5.72
C VAL A 50 -7.82 1.39 -6.89
N PRO A 51 -9.13 1.71 -7.02
CA PRO A 51 -10.01 1.05 -7.96
C PRO A 51 -9.83 1.61 -9.37
N VAL A 52 -8.76 1.23 -10.08
CA VAL A 52 -8.62 1.62 -11.50
C VAL A 52 -9.75 1.03 -12.32
N GLY A 53 -10.13 -0.22 -12.06
CA GLY A 53 -11.25 -0.90 -12.73
C GLY A 53 -12.38 -1.28 -11.77
N PRO A 54 -13.62 -1.44 -12.27
CA PRO A 54 -14.07 -1.15 -13.64
C PRO A 54 -14.27 0.36 -13.90
N ILE A 55 -13.86 0.84 -15.07
CA ILE A 55 -14.02 2.24 -15.47
C ILE A 55 -15.41 2.45 -16.07
N ASN A 56 -16.34 2.97 -15.27
CA ASN A 56 -17.71 3.27 -15.71
C ASN A 56 -17.87 4.70 -16.26
N HIS A 57 -16.78 5.29 -16.78
CA HIS A 57 -16.78 6.62 -17.39
C HIS A 57 -16.82 6.51 -18.92
N HIS A 58 -17.63 7.37 -19.56
CA HIS A 58 -17.83 7.34 -21.01
C HIS A 58 -17.04 8.42 -21.78
N LYS A 59 -16.49 9.42 -21.08
CA LYS A 59 -15.70 10.51 -21.71
C LYS A 59 -14.23 10.31 -21.39
N ASP A 60 -13.38 10.44 -22.41
CA ASP A 60 -11.91 10.33 -22.26
C ASP A 60 -11.35 11.23 -21.16
N PHE A 61 -11.89 12.44 -21.02
CA PHE A 61 -11.48 13.36 -19.96
C PHE A 61 -11.72 12.76 -18.56
N ASN A 62 -12.91 12.18 -18.33
CA ASN A 62 -13.26 11.58 -17.05
C ASN A 62 -12.42 10.33 -16.79
N ILE A 63 -12.15 9.52 -17.83
CA ILE A 63 -11.27 8.35 -17.74
C ILE A 63 -9.85 8.79 -17.31
N ARG A 64 -9.29 9.83 -17.95
CA ARG A 64 -7.97 10.36 -17.58
C ARG A 64 -7.94 10.91 -16.16
N ALA A 65 -8.98 11.63 -15.74
CA ALA A 65 -9.08 12.17 -14.38
C ALA A 65 -9.16 11.04 -13.34
N HIS A 66 -9.95 10.00 -13.60
CA HIS A 66 -10.05 8.81 -12.74
C HIS A 66 -8.71 8.11 -12.56
N ILE A 67 -8.02 7.82 -13.67
CA ILE A 67 -6.69 7.17 -13.64
C ILE A 67 -5.71 8.06 -12.87
N PHE A 68 -5.71 9.38 -13.11
CA PHE A 68 -4.87 10.32 -12.39
C PHE A 68 -5.10 10.25 -10.87
N LEU A 69 -6.35 10.31 -10.42
CA LEU A 69 -6.68 10.20 -8.99
C LEU A 69 -6.25 8.86 -8.39
N CYS A 70 -6.41 7.76 -9.13
CA CYS A 70 -5.95 6.44 -8.69
C CYS A 70 -4.43 6.42 -8.49
N ILE A 71 -3.66 6.96 -9.43
CA ILE A 71 -2.20 7.04 -9.31
C ILE A 71 -1.76 7.93 -8.14
N ILE A 72 -2.42 9.08 -7.94
CA ILE A 72 -2.16 9.94 -6.78
C ILE A 72 -2.46 9.21 -5.46
N GLY A 73 -3.59 8.51 -5.37
CA GLY A 73 -3.95 7.69 -4.21
C GLY A 73 -2.92 6.61 -3.92
N MET A 74 -2.46 5.89 -4.94
CA MET A 74 -1.37 4.91 -4.82
C MET A 74 -0.08 5.54 -4.27
N ILE A 75 0.31 6.71 -4.78
CA ILE A 75 1.50 7.42 -4.30
C ILE A 75 1.37 7.74 -2.82
N PHE A 76 0.19 8.18 -2.36
CA PHE A 76 -0.07 8.39 -0.94
C PHE A 76 0.03 7.11 -0.11
N TYR A 77 -0.53 5.99 -0.59
CA TYR A 77 -0.37 4.70 0.10
C TYR A 77 1.10 4.25 0.19
N ARG A 78 1.88 4.44 -0.88
CA ARG A 78 3.32 4.12 -0.90
C ARG A 78 4.10 5.03 0.06
N TYR A 79 3.78 6.31 0.09
CA TYR A 79 4.37 7.25 1.05
C TYR A 79 4.03 6.87 2.49
N LEU A 80 2.77 6.54 2.76
CA LEU A 80 2.30 6.08 4.07
C LEU A 80 3.04 4.80 4.50
N ALA A 81 3.15 3.81 3.61
CA ALA A 81 3.89 2.58 3.88
C ALA A 81 5.39 2.83 4.11
N TRP A 82 5.99 3.78 3.38
CA TRP A 82 7.37 4.19 3.60
C TRP A 82 7.57 4.85 4.96
N LYS A 83 6.66 5.76 5.36
CA LYS A 83 6.66 6.40 6.70
C LYS A 83 6.53 5.35 7.81
N CYS A 84 5.71 4.31 7.56
CA CYS A 84 5.44 3.23 8.50
C CYS A 84 6.33 1.98 8.32
N LYS A 85 7.42 2.04 7.54
CA LYS A 85 8.21 0.87 7.14
C LYS A 85 8.72 0.01 8.31
N TYR A 86 8.99 0.64 9.46
CA TYR A 86 9.50 -0.04 10.65
C TYR A 86 8.47 -0.95 11.33
N LEU A 87 7.18 -0.79 11.03
CA LEU A 87 6.12 -1.66 11.52
C LEU A 87 6.05 -2.99 10.73
N GLY A 88 6.73 -3.08 9.58
CA GLY A 88 6.76 -4.30 8.76
C GLY A 88 5.39 -4.71 8.21
N LEU A 89 4.44 -3.78 8.13
CA LEU A 89 3.08 -4.04 7.64
C LEU A 89 3.01 -3.91 6.11
N SER A 90 2.19 -4.75 5.48
CA SER A 90 1.79 -4.55 4.08
C SER A 90 0.87 -3.33 3.97
N ILE A 91 0.74 -2.75 2.76
CA ILE A 91 -0.17 -1.61 2.52
C ILE A 91 -1.59 -1.95 2.95
N ARG A 92 -2.12 -3.12 2.54
CA ARG A 92 -3.46 -3.57 2.93
C ARG A 92 -3.61 -3.62 4.44
N ARG A 93 -2.66 -4.25 5.13
CA ARG A 93 -2.72 -4.36 6.58
C ARG A 93 -2.63 -2.99 7.25
N LEU A 94 -1.79 -2.10 6.73
CA LEU A 94 -1.67 -0.74 7.23
C LEU A 94 -3.01 0.02 7.14
N VAL A 95 -3.74 -0.14 6.04
CA VAL A 95 -5.07 0.48 5.86
C VAL A 95 -6.10 -0.17 6.79
N GLU A 96 -6.13 -1.49 6.92
CA GLU A 96 -7.01 -2.19 7.88
C GLU A 96 -6.79 -1.71 9.33
N GLU A 97 -5.53 -1.53 9.74
CA GLU A 97 -5.20 -1.04 11.07
C GLU A 97 -5.64 0.42 11.26
N LEU A 98 -5.50 1.27 10.22
CA LEU A 98 -6.02 2.65 10.24
C LEU A 98 -7.55 2.70 10.30
N GLU A 99 -8.24 1.87 9.54
CA GLU A 99 -9.70 1.77 9.53
C GLU A 99 -10.25 1.37 10.90
N GLY A 100 -9.51 0.56 11.64
CA GLY A 100 -9.84 0.20 13.00
C GLY A 100 -9.66 1.32 14.03
N ILE A 101 -8.93 2.39 13.72
CA ILE A 101 -8.82 3.57 14.59
C ILE A 101 -10.07 4.41 14.42
N ARG A 102 -10.96 4.34 15.41
CA ARG A 102 -12.25 5.04 15.39
C ARG A 102 -12.25 6.25 16.30
N VAL A 103 -13.04 7.24 15.91
CA VAL A 103 -13.19 8.51 16.61
C VAL A 103 -14.67 8.77 16.85
N ALA A 104 -15.02 9.12 18.09
CA ALA A 104 -16.36 9.48 18.52
C ALA A 104 -16.44 10.97 18.88
N LEU A 105 -17.56 11.59 18.54
CA LEU A 105 -17.93 12.91 19.04
C LEU A 105 -18.73 12.73 20.32
N VAL A 106 -18.25 13.28 21.41
CA VAL A 106 -18.89 13.20 22.72
C VAL A 106 -19.36 14.58 23.12
N GLN A 107 -20.64 14.67 23.51
CA GLN A 107 -21.21 15.88 24.07
C GLN A 107 -21.73 15.61 25.48
N GLY A 108 -21.33 16.45 26.43
CA GLY A 108 -21.84 16.37 27.81
C GLY A 108 -23.35 16.63 27.88
N LYS A 109 -24.04 15.92 28.81
CA LYS A 109 -25.51 15.94 28.98
C LYS A 109 -26.14 17.33 29.18
N LEU A 110 -25.37 18.33 29.58
CA LEU A 110 -25.83 19.70 29.84
C LEU A 110 -25.67 20.65 28.62
N GLY A 111 -25.47 20.13 27.41
CA GLY A 111 -25.37 20.95 26.20
C GLY A 111 -24.04 21.72 26.11
N GLY A 112 -22.94 21.06 26.47
CA GLY A 112 -21.59 21.63 26.46
C GLY A 112 -20.84 21.47 25.14
N LYS A 113 -19.54 21.81 25.18
CA LYS A 113 -18.55 21.63 24.11
C LYS A 113 -18.58 20.18 23.59
N VAL A 114 -18.48 20.03 22.27
CA VAL A 114 -18.35 18.73 21.61
C VAL A 114 -16.86 18.40 21.55
N ASP A 115 -16.47 17.31 22.19
CA ASP A 115 -15.08 16.85 22.21
C ASP A 115 -14.92 15.62 21.30
N LEU A 116 -13.75 15.51 20.68
CA LEU A 116 -13.40 14.45 19.75
C LEU A 116 -12.52 13.43 20.48
N VAL A 117 -13.03 12.22 20.68
CA VAL A 117 -12.39 11.18 21.50
C VAL A 117 -12.09 9.96 20.64
N VAL A 118 -10.88 9.41 20.75
CA VAL A 118 -10.51 8.16 20.07
C VAL A 118 -11.01 6.97 20.89
N GLU A 119 -11.59 5.98 20.22
CA GLU A 119 -12.02 4.72 20.84
C GLU A 119 -10.83 3.87 21.31
N GLU A 120 -11.09 2.76 22.00
CA GLU A 120 -10.03 1.85 22.43
C GLU A 120 -9.25 1.30 21.23
N MET A 121 -7.92 1.42 21.29
CA MET A 121 -6.99 0.95 20.27
C MET A 121 -6.24 -0.29 20.75
N ASP A 122 -5.95 -1.21 19.83
CA ASP A 122 -4.98 -2.27 20.09
C ASP A 122 -3.53 -1.77 20.07
N ALA A 123 -2.59 -2.64 20.42
CA ALA A 123 -1.17 -2.27 20.50
C ALA A 123 -0.55 -1.84 19.15
N LYS A 124 -1.06 -2.33 18.02
CA LYS A 124 -0.57 -1.95 16.67
C LYS A 124 -1.15 -0.61 16.27
N GLN A 125 -2.45 -0.43 16.48
CA GLN A 125 -3.17 0.82 16.24
C GLN A 125 -2.59 1.96 17.06
N ALA A 126 -2.33 1.76 18.35
CA ALA A 126 -1.71 2.78 19.20
C ALA A 126 -0.30 3.18 18.73
N ARG A 127 0.50 2.21 18.28
CA ARG A 127 1.82 2.48 17.67
C ARG A 127 1.68 3.27 16.37
N LEU A 128 0.72 2.90 15.52
CA LEU A 128 0.47 3.58 14.26
C LEU A 128 -0.04 5.00 14.47
N PHE A 129 -0.98 5.20 15.40
CA PHE A 129 -1.51 6.48 15.82
C PHE A 129 -0.40 7.43 16.29
N SER A 130 0.50 6.92 17.13
CA SER A 130 1.65 7.67 17.64
C SER A 130 2.68 7.97 16.55
N LEU A 131 2.98 7.01 15.67
CA LEU A 131 3.97 7.17 14.60
C LEU A 131 3.52 8.20 13.55
N LEU A 132 2.21 8.26 13.30
CA LEU A 132 1.61 9.20 12.37
C LEU A 132 1.28 10.55 13.00
N ASP A 133 1.51 10.69 14.30
CA ASP A 133 1.23 11.89 15.10
C ASP A 133 -0.23 12.34 14.99
N LEU A 134 -1.15 11.36 14.99
CA LEU A 134 -2.58 11.64 14.80
C LEU A 134 -3.21 12.36 16.01
N GLY A 135 -2.52 12.36 17.15
CA GLY A 135 -2.94 13.07 18.35
C GLY A 135 -3.01 14.58 18.17
N GLU A 136 -2.22 15.17 17.27
CA GLU A 136 -2.27 16.62 17.00
C GLU A 136 -3.62 17.07 16.43
N PHE A 137 -4.39 16.15 15.83
CA PHE A 137 -5.70 16.43 15.24
C PHE A 137 -6.85 16.17 16.21
N MET A 138 -6.59 15.60 17.39
CA MET A 138 -7.59 15.50 18.43
C MET A 138 -7.77 16.88 19.08
N GLY A 139 -9.01 17.39 19.08
CA GLY A 139 -9.32 18.75 19.52
C GLY A 139 -8.75 19.08 20.91
N LYS A 140 -8.26 20.31 21.08
CA LYS A 140 -8.05 20.92 22.41
C LYS A 140 -9.38 21.16 23.10
#